data_AF-A0A2N3E9C9-F1
#
_entry.id   AF-A0A2N3E9C9-F1
#
_cell.length_a   1.000
_cell.length_b   1.000
_cell.length_c   1.000
_cell.angle_alpha   90.00
_cell.angle_beta   90.00
_cell.angle_gamma   90.00
#
_symmetry.space_group_name_H-M   'P 1'
#
loop_
_entity.id
_entity.type
_entity.pdbx_description
1 polymer ?
#
loop_
_entity_poly.entity_id
_entity_poly.type
_entity_poly.pdbx_seq_one_letter_code
_entity_poly.pdbx_strand_id
1 'polypeptide(L)'
;TLDSHRLIRWAGTAGRQDEMVDILFRRYFEDGEDIGARDVLAEAAGEAGMDADIVRDLLAGDADKELIRREDMTARELGIQGVPSFVINSKWVMVGAQEPETLMRMFNKLLAKEAEEAASVAQ
;
A
#
# COMPACT_ATOMS: atom_id res chain seq x y z
N THR A 1 -12.44 0.88 4.15
CA THR A 1 -11.69 -0.24 3.54
C THR A 1 -10.71 -0.93 4.50
N LEU A 2 -10.97 -0.94 5.83
CA LEU A 2 -10.03 -1.57 6.79
C LEU A 2 -9.75 -3.04 6.45
N ASP A 3 -10.80 -3.80 6.15
CA ASP A 3 -10.68 -5.22 5.80
C ASP A 3 -9.98 -5.44 4.44
N SER A 4 -10.16 -4.54 3.47
CA SER A 4 -9.42 -4.56 2.20
C SER A 4 -7.91 -4.37 2.44
N HIS A 5 -7.52 -3.47 3.34
CA HIS A 5 -6.11 -3.28 3.71
C HIS A 5 -5.53 -4.49 4.49
N ARG A 6 -6.33 -5.14 5.33
CA ARG A 6 -5.93 -6.43 5.96
C ARG A 6 -5.67 -7.50 4.91
N LEU A 7 -6.55 -7.62 3.91
CA LEU A 7 -6.40 -8.58 2.83
C LEU A 7 -5.12 -8.31 2.01
N ILE A 8 -4.85 -7.06 1.63
CA ILE A 8 -3.62 -6.67 0.94
C ILE A 8 -2.38 -7.07 1.75
N ARG A 9 -2.41 -6.89 3.07
CA ARG A 9 -1.31 -7.31 3.94
C ARG A 9 -1.09 -8.82 3.92
N TRP A 10 -2.16 -9.60 4.05
CA TRP A 10 -2.05 -11.07 4.00
C TRP A 10 -1.59 -11.56 2.62
N ALA A 11 -2.07 -10.95 1.55
CA ALA A 11 -1.60 -11.22 0.19
C ALA A 11 -0.09 -10.97 0.05
N GLY A 12 0.47 -9.96 0.73
CA GLY A 12 1.91 -9.75 0.81
C GLY A 12 2.69 -10.94 1.39
N THR A 13 2.16 -11.59 2.42
CA THR A 13 2.80 -12.81 2.96
C THR A 13 2.76 -14.00 2.00
N ALA A 14 1.83 -13.99 1.05
CA ALA A 14 1.69 -14.99 0.00
C ALA A 14 2.39 -14.60 -1.32
N GLY A 15 3.06 -13.43 -1.39
CA GLY A 15 3.69 -12.94 -2.61
C GLY A 15 2.71 -12.45 -3.69
N ARG A 16 1.49 -12.08 -3.29
CA ARG A 16 0.34 -11.71 -4.15
C ARG A 16 -0.14 -10.27 -3.93
N GLN A 17 0.70 -9.42 -3.31
CA GLN A 17 0.27 -8.08 -2.89
C GLN A 17 -0.17 -7.20 -4.05
N ASP A 18 0.64 -7.11 -5.10
CA ASP A 18 0.36 -6.26 -6.26
C ASP A 18 -0.90 -6.73 -6.99
N GLU A 19 -1.00 -8.04 -7.23
CA GLU A 19 -2.18 -8.69 -7.82
C GLU A 19 -3.45 -8.42 -7.00
N MET A 20 -3.37 -8.49 -5.66
CA MET A 20 -4.51 -8.19 -4.79
C MET A 20 -4.93 -6.71 -4.87
N VAL A 21 -3.97 -5.78 -4.93
CA VAL A 21 -4.28 -4.34 -5.08
C VAL A 21 -4.99 -4.10 -6.40
N ASP A 22 -4.51 -4.67 -7.50
CA ASP A 22 -5.12 -4.54 -8.82
C ASP A 22 -6.54 -5.11 -8.86
N ILE A 23 -6.76 -6.29 -8.27
CA ILE A 23 -8.10 -6.90 -8.16
C ILE A 23 -9.06 -6.00 -7.38
N LEU A 24 -8.63 -5.48 -6.22
CA LEU A 24 -9.47 -4.61 -5.40
C LEU A 24 -9.75 -3.26 -6.06
N PHE A 25 -8.78 -2.71 -6.79
CA PHE A 25 -8.97 -1.49 -7.59
C PHE A 25 -9.98 -1.71 -8.70
N ARG A 26 -9.84 -2.78 -9.48
CA ARG A 26 -10.80 -3.14 -10.53
C ARG A 26 -12.21 -3.30 -9.96
N ARG A 27 -12.37 -4.13 -8.92
CA ARG A 27 -13.68 -4.39 -8.29
C ARG A 27 -14.35 -3.13 -7.78
N TYR A 28 -13.60 -2.20 -7.20
CA TYR A 28 -14.16 -0.96 -6.67
C TYR A 28 -14.39 0.12 -7.73
N PHE A 29 -13.38 0.42 -8.56
CA PHE A 29 -13.41 1.55 -9.49
C PHE A 29 -14.08 1.23 -10.83
N GLU A 30 -14.05 -0.02 -11.27
CA GLU A 30 -14.62 -0.45 -12.55
C GLU A 30 -15.95 -1.19 -12.36
N ASP A 31 -15.98 -2.16 -11.44
CA ASP A 31 -17.15 -3.04 -11.27
C ASP A 31 -18.18 -2.51 -10.27
N GLY A 32 -17.80 -1.53 -9.42
CA GLY A 32 -18.67 -0.92 -8.43
C GLY A 32 -19.04 -1.83 -7.24
N GLU A 33 -18.23 -2.86 -6.97
CA GLU A 33 -18.44 -3.79 -5.85
C GLU A 33 -18.06 -3.16 -4.50
N ASP A 34 -18.74 -3.61 -3.44
CA ASP A 34 -18.40 -3.21 -2.07
C ASP A 34 -17.19 -3.99 -1.55
N ILE A 35 -15.99 -3.42 -1.71
CA ILE A 35 -14.74 -3.96 -1.15
C ILE A 35 -14.65 -3.85 0.39
N GLY A 36 -15.71 -3.42 1.08
CA GLY A 36 -15.90 -3.58 2.51
C GLY A 36 -16.63 -4.87 2.90
N ALA A 37 -17.31 -5.53 1.96
CA ALA A 37 -18.04 -6.76 2.20
C ALA A 37 -17.11 -7.97 2.26
N ARG A 38 -17.27 -8.81 3.30
CA ARG A 38 -16.40 -9.97 3.53
C ARG A 38 -16.46 -11.00 2.41
N ASP A 39 -17.64 -11.19 1.81
CA ASP A 39 -17.82 -12.13 0.70
C ASP A 39 -17.04 -11.68 -0.54
N VAL A 40 -17.15 -10.40 -0.92
CA VAL A 40 -16.38 -9.81 -2.02
C VAL A 40 -14.87 -9.95 -1.79
N LEU A 41 -14.41 -9.71 -0.55
CA LEU A 41 -13.00 -9.85 -0.19
C LEU A 41 -12.50 -11.30 -0.23
N ALA A 42 -13.32 -12.27 0.18
CA ALA A 42 -12.97 -13.69 0.09
C ALA A 42 -12.92 -14.16 -1.37
N GLU A 43 -13.83 -13.67 -2.23
CA GLU A 43 -13.79 -13.95 -3.67
C GLU A 43 -12.56 -13.33 -4.34
N ALA A 44 -12.22 -12.08 -4.00
CA ALA A 44 -11.00 -11.43 -4.47
C ALA A 44 -9.74 -12.21 -4.05
N ALA A 45 -9.73 -12.76 -2.83
CA ALA A 45 -8.65 -13.65 -2.38
C ALA A 45 -8.52 -14.90 -3.25
N GLY A 46 -9.64 -15.57 -3.57
CA GLY A 46 -9.66 -16.72 -4.47
C GLY A 46 -9.13 -16.38 -5.87
N GLU A 47 -9.51 -15.21 -6.40
CA GLU A 47 -9.04 -14.71 -7.70
C GLU A 47 -7.52 -14.51 -7.73
N ALA A 48 -6.93 -13.99 -6.64
CA ALA A 48 -5.48 -13.84 -6.47
C ALA A 48 -4.74 -15.16 -6.17
N GLY A 49 -5.43 -16.30 -6.18
CA GLY A 49 -4.87 -17.62 -5.87
C GLY A 49 -4.61 -17.87 -4.38
N MET A 50 -5.26 -17.12 -3.48
CA MET A 50 -5.27 -17.36 -2.04
C MET A 50 -6.45 -18.27 -1.65
N ASP A 51 -6.37 -18.88 -0.47
CA ASP A 51 -7.46 -19.69 0.08
C ASP A 51 -8.58 -18.78 0.62
N ALA A 52 -9.72 -18.78 -0.07
CA ALA A 52 -10.87 -17.94 0.26
C ALA A 52 -11.51 -18.29 1.61
N ASP A 53 -11.48 -19.56 2.01
CA ASP A 53 -12.07 -20.01 3.29
C ASP A 53 -11.20 -19.54 4.46
N ILE A 54 -9.87 -19.66 4.33
CA ILE A 54 -8.94 -19.10 5.32
C ILE A 54 -9.12 -17.59 5.45
N VAL A 55 -9.24 -16.87 4.33
CA VAL A 55 -9.46 -15.42 4.36
C VAL A 55 -10.80 -15.07 5.01
N ARG A 56 -11.87 -15.82 4.74
CA ARG A 56 -13.17 -15.64 5.36
C ARG A 56 -13.09 -15.79 6.89
N ASP A 57 -12.37 -16.80 7.37
CA ASP A 57 -12.15 -17.04 8.80
C ASP A 57 -11.36 -15.89 9.45
N LEU A 58 -10.30 -15.42 8.81
CA LEU A 58 -9.51 -14.27 9.29
C LEU A 58 -10.35 -12.98 9.32
N LEU A 59 -11.19 -12.76 8.31
CA LEU A 59 -12.09 -11.60 8.22
C LEU A 59 -13.19 -11.63 9.28
N ALA A 60 -13.64 -12.83 9.69
CA ALA A 60 -14.61 -12.99 10.77
C ALA A 60 -14.07 -12.48 12.11
N GLY A 61 -12.77 -12.67 12.36
CA GLY A 61 -12.08 -12.21 13.58
C GLY A 61 -11.48 -10.81 13.51
N ASP A 62 -10.55 -10.56 14.43
CA ASP A 62 -9.86 -9.27 14.62
C ASP A 62 -8.39 -9.27 14.15
N ALA A 63 -7.94 -10.36 13.52
CA ALA A 63 -6.56 -10.53 13.06
C ALA A 63 -6.05 -9.29 12.31
N ASP A 64 -4.95 -8.69 12.75
CA ASP A 64 -4.31 -7.51 12.16
C ASP A 64 -5.15 -6.21 12.07
N LYS A 65 -6.36 -6.14 12.63
CA LYS A 65 -7.14 -4.88 12.63
C LYS A 65 -6.40 -3.75 13.32
N GLU A 66 -5.83 -4.02 14.50
CA GLU A 66 -5.09 -3.03 15.26
C GLU A 66 -3.77 -2.64 14.59
N LEU A 67 -3.15 -3.60 13.89
CA LEU A 67 -1.93 -3.36 13.15
C LEU A 67 -2.16 -2.38 11.99
N ILE A 68 -3.21 -2.61 11.18
CA ILE A 68 -3.55 -1.69 10.09
C ILE A 68 -3.94 -0.30 10.62
N ARG A 69 -4.65 -0.22 11.75
CA ARG A 69 -4.96 1.07 12.39
C ARG A 69 -3.70 1.82 12.81
N ARG A 70 -2.73 1.11 13.38
CA ARG A 70 -1.45 1.69 13.78
C ARG A 70 -0.66 2.20 12.56
N GLU A 71 -0.68 1.48 11.45
CA GLU A 71 -0.02 1.91 10.21
C GLU A 71 -0.67 3.17 9.63
N ASP A 72 -2.01 3.26 9.62
CA ASP A 72 -2.73 4.51 9.25
C ASP A 72 -2.37 5.68 10.18
N MET A 73 -2.37 5.45 11.49
CA MET A 73 -1.96 6.47 12.46
C MET A 73 -0.52 6.94 12.24
N THR A 74 0.41 6.00 12.02
CA THR A 74 1.82 6.32 11.76
C THR A 74 1.96 7.18 10.50
N ALA A 75 1.24 6.86 9.43
CA ALA A 75 1.24 7.67 8.21
C ALA A 75 0.76 9.11 8.49
N ARG A 76 -0.31 9.28 9.28
CA ARG A 76 -0.82 10.59 9.67
C ARG A 76 0.16 11.38 10.54
N GLU A 77 0.84 10.72 11.47
CA GLU A 77 1.89 11.32 12.31
C GLU A 77 3.09 11.80 11.47
N LEU A 78 3.38 11.13 10.36
CA LEU A 78 4.35 11.57 9.36
C LEU A 78 3.85 12.74 8.48
N GLY A 79 2.66 13.27 8.75
CA GLY A 79 2.06 14.38 8.01
C GLY A 79 1.43 13.98 6.67
N ILE A 80 1.24 12.69 6.41
CA ILE A 80 0.55 12.21 5.21
C ILE A 80 -0.95 12.48 5.37
N GLN A 81 -1.49 13.33 4.51
CA GLN A 81 -2.90 13.75 4.54
C GLN A 81 -3.71 13.24 3.34
N GLY A 82 -3.07 12.52 2.41
CA GLY A 82 -3.73 12.00 1.21
C GLY A 82 -2.91 10.93 0.51
N VAL A 83 -3.57 10.18 -0.37
CA VAL A 83 -2.97 9.10 -1.18
C VAL A 83 -3.15 9.39 -2.68
N PRO A 84 -2.27 8.88 -3.56
CA PRO A 84 -1.03 8.19 -3.22
C PRO A 84 0.00 9.16 -2.62
N SER A 85 0.88 8.63 -1.75
CA SER A 85 2.00 9.36 -1.17
C SER A 85 3.23 8.46 -1.14
N PHE A 86 4.39 9.03 -1.43
CA PHE A 86 5.66 8.31 -1.50
C PHE A 86 6.63 8.90 -0.48
N VAL A 87 7.18 8.04 0.39
CA VAL A 87 8.25 8.40 1.32
C VAL A 87 9.55 7.81 0.80
N ILE A 88 10.54 8.65 0.55
CA ILE A 88 11.81 8.25 -0.08
C ILE A 88 12.97 8.49 0.89
N ASN A 89 13.74 7.43 1.12
CA ASN A 89 14.88 7.38 2.05
C ASN A 89 14.54 7.95 3.44
N SER A 90 13.28 7.84 3.87
CA SER A 90 12.74 8.40 5.12
C SER A 90 13.00 9.90 5.33
N LYS A 91 13.33 10.63 4.25
CA LYS A 91 13.73 12.05 4.28
C LYS A 91 12.79 12.93 3.47
N TRP A 92 12.17 12.36 2.43
CA TRP A 92 11.39 13.12 1.46
C TRP A 92 10.00 12.53 1.33
N VAL A 93 8.98 13.40 1.32
CA VAL A 93 7.59 13.01 1.11
C VAL A 93 7.09 13.70 -0.16
N MET A 94 6.53 12.90 -1.05
CA MET A 94 5.83 13.38 -2.24
C MET A 94 4.38 12.96 -2.15
N VAL A 95 3.47 13.93 -2.26
CA VAL A 95 2.03 13.72 -2.14
C VAL A 95 1.36 13.85 -3.50
N GLY A 96 0.40 12.96 -3.76
CA GLY A 96 -0.42 12.94 -4.97
C GLY A 96 0.13 12.05 -6.08
N ALA A 97 -0.74 11.73 -7.03
CA ALA A 97 -0.40 11.02 -8.26
C ALA A 97 0.35 11.98 -9.19
N GLN A 98 1.68 11.99 -9.09
CA GLN A 98 2.53 12.84 -9.91
C GLN A 98 2.82 12.19 -11.27
N GLU A 99 3.02 13.03 -12.30
CA GLU A 99 3.45 12.57 -13.62
C GLU A 99 4.77 11.77 -13.54
N PRO A 100 4.96 10.72 -14.36
CA PRO A 100 6.18 9.92 -14.37
C PRO A 100 7.46 10.75 -14.52
N GLU A 101 7.45 11.80 -15.34
CA GLU A 101 8.61 12.68 -15.53
C GLU A 101 8.93 13.49 -14.27
N THR A 102 7.92 13.83 -13.47
CA THR A 102 8.10 14.51 -12.17
C THR A 102 8.76 13.57 -11.17
N LEU A 103 8.32 12.30 -11.13
CA LEU A 103 8.95 11.27 -10.31
C LEU A 103 10.41 11.06 -10.70
N MET A 104 10.70 10.88 -11.99
CA MET A 104 12.08 10.71 -12.49
C MET A 104 12.98 11.90 -12.15
N ARG A 105 12.51 13.14 -12.38
CA ARG A 105 13.29 14.34 -12.04
C ARG A 105 13.62 14.40 -10.55
N MET A 106 12.66 14.05 -9.70
CA MET A 106 12.89 14.01 -8.25
C MET A 106 13.92 12.94 -7.90
N PHE A 107 13.76 11.70 -8.37
CA PHE A 107 14.70 10.62 -8.06
C PHE A 107 16.13 10.97 -8.48
N ASN A 108 16.31 11.54 -9.68
CA ASN A 108 17.62 11.99 -10.15
C ASN A 108 18.23 13.08 -9.25
N LYS A 109 17.41 14.04 -8.79
CA LYS A 109 17.85 15.09 -7.85
C LYS A 109 18.26 14.51 -6.49
N LEU A 110 17.51 13.52 -6.00
CA LEU A 110 17.81 12.86 -4.73
C LEU A 110 19.12 12.06 -4.80
N LEU A 111 19.32 11.30 -5.88
CA LEU A 111 20.56 10.55 -6.12
C LEU A 111 21.79 11.48 -6.20
N ALA A 112 21.67 12.60 -6.91
CA ALA A 112 22.75 13.59 -6.99
C ALA A 112 23.10 14.16 -5.61
N LYS A 113 22.08 14.52 -4.82
CA LYS A 113 22.28 15.04 -3.45
C LYS A 113 22.97 14.02 -2.54
N GLU A 114 22.59 12.75 -2.62
CA GLU A 114 23.23 11.70 -1.82
C GLU A 114 24.68 11.44 -2.22
N ALA A 115 25.00 11.52 -3.52
CA ALA A 115 26.38 11.42 -4.00
C ALA A 115 27.25 12.60 -3.51
N GLU A 116 26.71 13.82 -3.52
CA GLU A 116 27.37 15.01 -2.96
C GLU A 116 27.59 14.89 -1.44
N GLU A 117 26.56 14.47 -0.68
CA GLU A 117 26.65 14.24 0.76
C GLU A 117 27.73 13.18 1.08
N ALA A 118 27.75 12.04 0.35
CA ALA A 118 28.74 10.99 0.54
C ALA A 118 30.18 11.45 0.23
N ALA A 119 30.37 12.27 -0.82
CA ALA A 119 31.68 12.81 -1.16
C ALA A 119 32.19 13.83 -0.12
N SER A 120 31.28 14.57 0.54
CA SER A 120 31.64 15.53 1.59
C SER A 120 32.05 14.89 2.92
N VAL A 121 31.52 13.69 3.23
CA VAL A 121 31.86 12.94 4.46
C VAL A 121 33.18 12.17 4.32
N ALA A 122 33.63 11.93 3.09
CA ALA A 122 34.88 11.22 2.79
C ALA A 122 36.13 12.12 2.76
N GLN A 123 35.98 13.45 2.91
CA GLN A 123 37.06 14.44 3.04
C GLN A 123 37.32 14.79 4.51
#